data_AF-A0A3S0JNN6-F1
#
_entry.id   AF-A0A3S0JNN6-F1
#
_cell.length_a   1.000
_cell.length_b   1.000
_cell.length_c   1.000
_cell.angle_alpha   90.00
_cell.angle_beta   90.00
_cell.angle_gamma   90.00
#
_symmetry.space_group_name_H-M   'P 1'
#
loop_
_entity.id
_entity.type
_entity.pdbx_description
1 polymer ?
#
loop_
_entity_poly.entity_id
_entity_poly.type
_entity_poly.pdbx_seq_one_letter_code
_entity_poly.pdbx_strand_id
1 'polypeptide(L)'
;MITTPQRRELLRALYSTERLYIEFSSSSIFQKQPARNFLDSLWNLVATGEMPSQGLISETDLYVENAVPLDEYGLSAADNKGEAFILALGSLVLFLGEEPAESLDFIPEEFERHVIEEVVVDEMIDRLGPAQQSLLVTKEVRAEIDNHPLIRAFVSQVQLDEWKSRSIDLNPEDIEKSKG
;
A
#
# COMPACT_ATOMS: atom_id res chain seq x y z
N MET A 1 -21.24 7.36 -9.66
CA MET A 1 -20.10 8.22 -10.04
C MET A 1 -19.61 8.85 -8.75
N ILE A 2 -18.34 8.68 -8.41
CA ILE A 2 -17.76 9.23 -7.18
C ILE A 2 -17.44 10.72 -7.33
N THR A 3 -17.40 11.42 -6.21
CA THR A 3 -17.13 12.87 -6.15
C THR A 3 -15.65 13.19 -6.37
N THR A 4 -15.33 14.46 -6.66
CA THR A 4 -13.93 14.91 -6.77
C THR A 4 -13.10 14.63 -5.50
N PRO A 5 -13.58 14.90 -4.27
CA PRO A 5 -12.87 14.50 -3.05
C PRO A 5 -12.61 12.98 -2.97
N GLN A 6 -13.60 12.16 -3.29
CA GLN A 6 -13.44 10.70 -3.33
C GLN A 6 -12.41 10.25 -4.37
N ARG A 7 -12.36 10.90 -5.54
CA ARG A 7 -11.32 10.63 -6.56
C ARG A 7 -9.92 11.02 -6.07
N ARG A 8 -9.79 12.08 -5.28
CA ARG A 8 -8.51 12.50 -4.67
C ARG A 8 -8.05 11.49 -3.64
N GLU A 9 -8.97 11.03 -2.80
CA GLU A 9 -8.69 10.01 -1.79
C GLU A 9 -8.29 8.68 -2.45
N LEU A 10 -9.03 8.28 -3.48
CA LEU A 10 -8.69 7.10 -4.28
C LEU A 10 -7.31 7.24 -4.95
N LEU A 11 -6.96 8.41 -5.48
CA LEU A 11 -5.64 8.65 -6.08
C LEU A 11 -4.51 8.49 -5.04
N ARG A 12 -4.70 9.02 -3.82
CA ARG A 12 -3.74 8.81 -2.72
C ARG A 12 -3.58 7.33 -2.39
N ALA A 13 -4.71 6.62 -2.27
CA ALA A 13 -4.73 5.18 -2.01
C ALA A 13 -3.97 4.39 -3.06
N LEU A 14 -4.21 4.71 -4.34
CA LEU A 14 -3.58 4.02 -5.46
C LEU A 14 -2.06 4.14 -5.42
N TYR A 15 -1.49 5.30 -5.06
CA TYR A 15 -0.02 5.38 -4.94
C TYR A 15 0.53 4.40 -3.90
N SER A 16 -0.10 4.27 -2.73
CA SER A 16 0.33 3.30 -1.71
C SER A 16 0.13 1.86 -2.19
N THR A 17 -1.05 1.55 -2.72
CA THR A 17 -1.36 0.19 -3.17
C THR A 17 -0.51 -0.25 -4.37
N GLU A 18 -0.12 0.65 -5.26
CA GLU A 18 0.79 0.36 -6.37
C GLU A 18 2.21 0.04 -5.91
N ARG A 19 2.72 0.75 -4.88
CA ARG A 19 4.03 0.40 -4.30
C ARG A 19 3.98 -1.00 -3.68
N LEU A 20 2.95 -1.28 -2.89
CA LEU A 20 2.71 -2.60 -2.30
C LEU A 20 2.58 -3.69 -3.36
N TYR A 21 1.87 -3.41 -4.45
CA TYR A 21 1.76 -4.30 -5.60
C TYR A 21 3.13 -4.65 -6.19
N ILE A 22 3.96 -3.64 -6.46
CA ILE A 22 5.29 -3.83 -7.06
C ILE A 22 6.16 -4.70 -6.13
N GLU A 23 6.17 -4.40 -4.84
CA GLU A 23 6.97 -5.15 -3.87
C GLU A 23 6.49 -6.59 -3.73
N PHE A 24 5.17 -6.80 -3.58
CA PHE A 24 4.59 -8.14 -3.46
C PHE A 24 4.69 -8.95 -4.76
N SER A 25 4.76 -8.29 -5.92
CA SER A 25 4.86 -8.97 -7.23
C SER A 25 6.11 -9.84 -7.39
N SER A 26 7.12 -9.62 -6.56
CA SER A 26 8.33 -10.44 -6.50
C SER A 26 8.16 -11.77 -5.76
N SER A 27 7.05 -11.95 -5.03
CA SER A 27 6.77 -13.13 -4.23
C SER A 27 6.31 -14.33 -5.08
N SER A 28 6.68 -15.53 -4.66
CA SER A 28 6.32 -16.79 -5.35
C SER A 28 4.84 -17.15 -5.26
N ILE A 29 4.13 -16.59 -4.27
CA ILE A 29 2.71 -16.79 -4.04
C ILE A 29 1.83 -15.70 -4.67
N PHE A 30 2.45 -14.70 -5.31
CA PHE A 30 1.72 -13.60 -5.92
C PHE A 30 0.89 -14.05 -7.12
N GLN A 31 -0.38 -13.66 -7.13
CA GLN A 31 -1.26 -13.83 -8.28
C GLN A 31 -1.58 -12.46 -8.86
N LYS A 32 -1.12 -12.24 -10.10
CA LYS A 32 -1.24 -10.95 -10.78
C LYS A 32 -2.69 -10.52 -11.03
N GLN A 33 -3.55 -11.48 -11.35
CA GLN A 33 -4.96 -11.26 -11.64
C GLN A 33 -5.81 -11.87 -10.53
N PRO A 34 -6.93 -11.23 -10.17
CA PRO A 34 -7.57 -10.06 -10.80
C PRO A 34 -7.00 -8.69 -10.37
N ALA A 35 -6.10 -8.65 -9.39
CA ALA A 35 -5.63 -7.44 -8.74
C ALA A 35 -5.15 -6.33 -9.70
N ARG A 36 -4.36 -6.67 -10.73
CA ARG A 36 -3.87 -5.69 -11.70
C ARG A 36 -5.00 -5.03 -12.50
N ASN A 37 -5.94 -5.82 -13.01
CA ASN A 37 -7.09 -5.30 -13.78
C ASN A 37 -7.94 -4.36 -12.93
N PHE A 38 -8.09 -4.67 -11.64
CA PHE A 38 -8.79 -3.84 -10.69
C PHE A 38 -8.10 -2.50 -10.47
N LEU A 39 -6.80 -2.51 -10.17
CA LEU A 39 -6.01 -1.27 -10.03
C LEU A 39 -6.04 -0.41 -11.29
N ASP A 40 -5.91 -1.02 -12.48
CA ASP A 40 -6.01 -0.30 -13.76
C ASP A 40 -7.39 0.37 -13.94
N SER A 41 -8.46 -0.32 -13.52
CA SER A 41 -9.82 0.23 -13.54
C SER A 41 -10.02 1.35 -12.52
N LEU A 42 -9.36 1.28 -11.37
CA LEU A 42 -9.37 2.35 -10.37
C LEU A 42 -8.62 3.59 -10.86
N TRP A 43 -7.50 3.43 -11.57
CA TRP A 43 -6.83 4.56 -12.24
C TRP A 43 -7.76 5.23 -13.26
N ASN A 44 -8.52 4.43 -14.03
CA ASN A 44 -9.53 4.96 -14.93
C ASN A 44 -10.65 5.67 -14.17
N LEU A 45 -11.15 5.11 -13.06
CA LEU A 45 -12.13 5.75 -12.20
C LEU A 45 -11.63 7.11 -11.67
N VAL A 46 -10.36 7.22 -11.28
CA VAL A 46 -9.75 8.50 -10.88
C VAL A 46 -9.74 9.49 -12.03
N ALA A 47 -9.47 9.06 -13.27
CA ALA A 47 -9.39 9.92 -14.45
C ALA A 47 -10.75 10.34 -15.02
N THR A 48 -11.71 9.42 -15.06
CA THR A 48 -12.97 9.59 -15.81
C THR A 48 -14.21 9.64 -14.92
N GLY A 49 -14.12 9.14 -13.68
CA GLY A 49 -15.27 8.95 -12.80
C GLY A 49 -16.10 7.69 -13.13
N GLU A 50 -15.66 6.88 -14.09
CA GLU A 50 -16.33 5.64 -14.50
C GLU A 50 -16.01 4.50 -13.53
N MET A 51 -17.06 3.91 -12.95
CA MET A 51 -16.91 2.81 -12.00
C MET A 51 -16.39 1.55 -12.70
N PRO A 52 -15.53 0.75 -12.03
CA PRO A 52 -15.22 -0.60 -12.46
C PRO A 52 -16.49 -1.44 -12.64
N SER A 53 -16.43 -2.45 -13.50
CA SER A 53 -17.55 -3.37 -13.67
C SER A 53 -17.80 -4.15 -12.38
N GLN A 54 -19.08 -4.43 -12.08
CA GLN A 54 -19.44 -5.22 -10.91
C GLN A 54 -18.79 -6.61 -10.92
N GLY A 55 -18.64 -7.22 -12.11
CA GLY A 55 -17.91 -8.48 -12.24
C GLY A 55 -16.46 -8.39 -11.76
N LEU A 56 -15.74 -7.33 -12.13
CA LEU A 56 -14.36 -7.12 -11.69
C LEU A 56 -14.26 -6.83 -10.18
N ILE A 57 -15.21 -6.08 -9.63
CA ILE A 57 -15.29 -5.84 -8.18
C ILE A 57 -15.49 -7.17 -7.45
N SER A 58 -16.47 -7.97 -7.86
CA SER A 58 -16.74 -9.29 -7.25
C SER A 58 -15.59 -10.29 -7.42
N GLU A 59 -14.94 -10.32 -8.58
CA GLU A 59 -13.74 -11.14 -8.80
C GLU A 59 -12.60 -10.74 -7.86
N THR A 60 -12.41 -9.44 -7.63
CA THR A 60 -11.38 -8.93 -6.73
C THR A 60 -11.73 -9.19 -5.27
N ASP A 61 -12.99 -9.06 -4.89
CA ASP A 61 -13.49 -9.39 -3.56
C ASP A 61 -13.22 -10.87 -3.23
N LEU A 62 -13.59 -11.78 -4.13
CA LEU A 62 -13.26 -13.20 -4.04
C LEU A 62 -11.76 -13.44 -3.95
N TYR A 63 -10.94 -12.71 -4.71
CA TYR A 63 -9.49 -12.81 -4.62
C TYR A 63 -8.96 -12.43 -3.24
N VAL A 64 -9.48 -11.36 -2.65
CA VAL A 64 -9.12 -10.91 -1.29
C VAL A 64 -9.58 -11.92 -0.24
N GLU A 65 -10.81 -12.45 -0.35
CA GLU A 65 -11.32 -13.48 0.56
C GLU A 65 -10.51 -14.79 0.54
N ASN A 66 -9.96 -15.14 -0.63
CA ASN A 66 -9.16 -16.36 -0.82
C ASN A 66 -7.65 -16.12 -0.71
N ALA A 67 -7.23 -14.88 -0.48
CA ALA A 67 -5.84 -14.58 -0.19
C ALA A 67 -5.49 -15.24 1.15
N VAL A 68 -4.67 -16.28 1.08
CA VAL A 68 -4.32 -17.13 2.23
C VAL A 68 -3.79 -16.24 3.37
N PRO A 69 -4.32 -16.35 4.60
CA PRO A 69 -3.69 -15.71 5.75
C PRO A 69 -2.29 -16.29 5.91
N LEU A 70 -1.29 -15.41 5.79
CA LEU A 70 0.13 -15.78 5.65
C LEU A 70 0.71 -16.35 6.96
N ASP A 71 -0.09 -16.38 8.02
CA ASP A 71 0.18 -16.82 9.38
C ASP A 71 0.58 -18.31 9.48
N GLU A 72 0.19 -19.16 8.52
CA GLU A 72 0.45 -20.62 8.60
C GLU A 72 1.91 -21.03 8.30
N TYR A 73 2.79 -20.12 7.85
CA TYR A 73 4.11 -20.50 7.32
C TYR A 73 5.35 -19.88 7.99
N GLY A 74 5.21 -19.11 9.07
CA GLY A 74 6.37 -18.52 9.76
C GLY A 74 6.98 -17.35 8.97
N LEU A 75 6.21 -16.27 8.94
CA LEU A 75 6.31 -15.07 8.09
C LEU A 75 7.73 -14.47 7.93
N SER A 76 8.09 -14.21 6.68
CA SER A 76 9.18 -13.32 6.26
C SER A 76 8.66 -11.91 6.00
N ALA A 77 9.53 -10.88 5.97
CA ALA A 77 9.12 -9.50 5.66
C ALA A 77 8.44 -9.32 4.29
N ALA A 78 8.64 -10.24 3.34
CA ALA A 78 7.94 -10.26 2.06
C ALA A 78 6.46 -10.66 2.19
N ASP A 79 6.14 -11.45 3.22
CA ASP A 79 4.79 -11.90 3.51
C ASP A 79 3.99 -10.77 4.17
N ASN A 80 4.60 -10.00 5.09
CA ASN A 80 3.94 -8.82 5.67
C ASN A 80 3.53 -7.79 4.59
N LYS A 81 4.32 -7.64 3.52
CA LYS A 81 3.97 -6.76 2.39
C LYS A 81 2.83 -7.30 1.53
N GLY A 82 2.75 -8.63 1.40
CA GLY A 82 1.61 -9.29 0.76
C GLY A 82 0.32 -9.07 1.54
N GLU A 83 0.37 -9.21 2.86
CA GLU A 83 -0.76 -8.92 3.75
C GLU A 83 -1.22 -7.45 3.60
N ALA A 84 -0.28 -6.50 3.66
CA ALA A 84 -0.57 -5.08 3.45
C ALA A 84 -1.27 -4.82 2.12
N PHE A 85 -0.78 -5.47 1.05
CA PHE A 85 -1.35 -5.35 -0.28
C PHE A 85 -2.79 -5.88 -0.35
N ILE A 86 -3.03 -7.06 0.23
CA ILE A 86 -4.37 -7.68 0.25
C ILE A 86 -5.35 -6.85 1.08
N LEU A 87 -4.91 -6.33 2.24
CA LEU A 87 -5.71 -5.41 3.06
C LEU A 87 -6.05 -4.13 2.30
N ALA A 88 -5.07 -3.54 1.58
CA ALA A 88 -5.31 -2.37 0.76
C ALA A 88 -6.34 -2.63 -0.35
N LEU A 89 -6.23 -3.78 -1.03
CA LEU A 89 -7.22 -4.20 -2.04
C LEU A 89 -8.61 -4.34 -1.43
N GLY A 90 -8.72 -4.96 -0.25
CA GLY A 90 -9.99 -5.09 0.47
C GLY A 90 -10.60 -3.72 0.81
N SER A 91 -9.81 -2.78 1.32
CA SER A 91 -10.28 -1.40 1.58
C SER A 91 -10.75 -0.69 0.31
N LEU A 92 -10.06 -0.89 -0.82
CA LEU A 92 -10.46 -0.32 -2.12
C LEU A 92 -11.76 -0.93 -2.65
N VAL A 93 -11.97 -2.24 -2.46
CA VAL A 93 -13.25 -2.90 -2.80
C VAL A 93 -14.39 -2.32 -1.96
N LEU A 94 -14.21 -2.23 -0.64
CA LEU A 94 -15.20 -1.66 0.27
C LEU A 94 -15.54 -0.20 -0.06
N PHE A 95 -14.55 0.58 -0.45
CA PHE A 95 -14.74 1.98 -0.87
C PHE A 95 -15.64 2.13 -2.10
N LEU A 96 -15.68 1.13 -2.99
CA LEU A 96 -16.56 1.14 -4.16
C LEU A 96 -17.99 0.62 -3.87
N GLY A 97 -18.32 0.35 -2.61
CA GLY A 97 -19.64 -0.10 -2.19
C GLY A 97 -20.77 0.89 -2.45
N GLU A 98 -21.99 0.54 -1.99
CA GLU A 98 -23.22 1.31 -2.29
C GLU A 98 -23.17 2.76 -1.80
N GLU A 99 -22.48 3.02 -0.69
CA GLU A 99 -22.19 4.36 -0.17
C GLU A 99 -20.67 4.51 0.00
N PRO A 100 -19.97 5.05 -1.01
CA PRO A 100 -18.53 5.22 -0.95
C PRO A 100 -18.17 6.13 0.23
N ALA A 101 -17.28 5.66 1.10
CA ALA A 101 -16.76 6.48 2.19
C ALA A 101 -16.14 7.76 1.64
N GLU A 102 -16.21 8.85 2.41
CA GLU A 102 -15.51 10.09 2.02
C GLU A 102 -13.99 9.99 2.22
N SER A 103 -13.56 9.10 3.11
CA SER A 103 -12.16 8.87 3.46
C SER A 103 -11.83 7.38 3.42
N LEU A 104 -10.61 7.07 3.00
CA LEU A 104 -10.00 5.76 3.14
C LEU A 104 -9.07 5.81 4.37
N ASP A 105 -9.65 6.04 5.56
CA ASP A 105 -8.93 6.24 6.83
C ASP A 105 -8.01 5.06 7.22
N PHE A 106 -8.11 3.94 6.48
CA PHE A 106 -7.34 2.71 6.66
C PHE A 106 -6.60 2.32 5.35
N ILE A 107 -5.74 3.21 4.85
CA ILE A 107 -4.73 2.86 3.84
C ILE A 107 -3.40 2.56 4.55
N PRO A 108 -2.63 1.53 4.15
CA PRO A 108 -1.60 0.90 4.97
C PRO A 108 -0.34 1.73 5.28
N GLU A 109 -0.30 3.05 5.14
CA GLU A 109 0.93 3.85 5.34
C GLU A 109 1.61 3.56 6.70
N GLU A 110 0.83 3.42 7.77
CA GLU A 110 1.35 3.07 9.11
C GLU A 110 1.84 1.62 9.19
N PHE A 111 1.19 0.70 8.48
CA PHE A 111 1.57 -0.70 8.42
C PHE A 111 2.80 -0.92 7.54
N GLU A 112 2.86 -0.31 6.35
CA GLU A 112 4.05 -0.23 5.48
C GLU A 112 5.25 0.28 6.27
N ARG A 113 5.06 1.37 7.03
CA ARG A 113 6.11 1.88 7.92
C ARG A 113 6.53 0.83 8.94
N HIS A 114 5.59 0.17 9.60
CA HIS A 114 5.89 -0.84 10.61
C HIS A 114 6.73 -1.99 10.05
N VAL A 115 6.37 -2.53 8.88
CA VAL A 115 7.13 -3.59 8.21
C VAL A 115 8.55 -3.14 7.85
N ILE A 116 8.72 -1.91 7.38
CA ILE A 116 10.06 -1.37 7.10
C ILE A 116 10.84 -1.15 8.40
N GLU A 117 10.19 -0.69 9.47
CA GLU A 117 10.81 -0.55 10.79
C GLU A 117 11.31 -1.91 11.31
N GLU A 118 10.54 -3.00 11.16
CA GLU A 118 10.97 -4.36 11.54
C GLU A 118 12.22 -4.82 10.77
N VAL A 119 12.24 -4.64 9.44
CA VAL A 119 13.41 -4.99 8.61
C VAL A 119 14.65 -4.21 9.05
N VAL A 120 14.50 -2.93 9.36
CA VAL A 120 15.61 -2.09 9.84
C VAL A 120 16.07 -2.54 11.21
N VAL A 121 15.15 -2.89 12.10
CA VAL A 121 15.48 -3.41 13.44
C VAL A 121 16.27 -4.72 13.33
N ASP A 122 15.85 -5.64 12.46
CA ASP A 122 16.57 -6.90 12.21
C ASP A 122 17.99 -6.64 11.65
N GLU A 123 18.13 -5.75 10.66
CA GLU A 123 19.44 -5.36 10.11
C GLU A 123 20.36 -4.75 11.18
N MET A 124 19.80 -3.94 12.08
CA MET A 124 20.55 -3.35 13.20
C MET A 124 20.96 -4.41 14.23
N ILE A 125 20.08 -5.37 14.55
CA ILE A 125 20.39 -6.49 15.46
C ILE A 125 21.54 -7.33 14.92
N ASP A 126 21.51 -7.68 13.62
CA ASP A 126 22.55 -8.48 12.97
C ASP A 126 23.91 -7.77 12.97
N ARG A 127 23.94 -6.44 12.84
CA ARG A 127 25.17 -5.64 12.87
C ARG A 127 25.77 -5.47 14.27
N LEU A 128 24.94 -5.36 15.31
CA LEU A 128 25.36 -5.05 16.68
C LEU A 128 25.61 -6.31 17.53
N GLY A 129 25.04 -7.45 17.14
CA GLY A 129 25.16 -8.73 17.83
C GLY A 129 24.25 -8.85 19.06
N PRO A 130 24.06 -10.09 19.59
CA PRO A 130 23.03 -10.39 20.59
C PRO A 130 23.22 -9.70 21.96
N ALA A 131 24.42 -9.24 22.28
CA ALA A 131 24.74 -8.63 23.59
C ALA A 131 24.21 -7.19 23.76
N GLN A 132 23.78 -6.51 22.70
CA GLN A 132 23.18 -5.17 22.73
C GLN A 132 21.65 -5.18 22.50
N GLN A 133 21.02 -6.36 22.44
CA GLN A 133 19.57 -6.52 22.27
C GLN A 133 18.73 -5.80 23.34
N SER A 134 19.25 -5.65 24.56
CA SER A 134 18.58 -4.93 25.65
C SER A 134 18.64 -3.39 25.54
N LEU A 135 19.46 -2.85 24.64
CA LEU A 135 19.61 -1.40 24.39
C LEU A 135 18.64 -0.86 23.33
N LEU A 136 17.98 -1.73 22.55
CA LEU A 136 17.09 -1.36 21.43
C LEU A 136 15.76 -0.68 21.82
N VAL A 137 15.54 -0.40 23.12
CA VAL A 137 14.26 0.14 23.66
C VAL A 137 14.37 1.62 24.09
N THR A 138 15.45 2.34 23.73
CA THR A 138 15.61 3.76 24.08
C THR A 138 15.25 4.70 22.92
N LYS A 139 14.95 5.97 23.23
CA LYS A 139 14.66 7.03 22.23
C LYS A 139 15.77 7.23 21.19
N GLU A 140 17.00 6.83 21.51
CA GLU A 140 18.17 6.92 20.62
C GLU A 140 18.06 5.94 19.46
N VAL A 141 17.49 4.75 19.69
CA VAL A 141 17.26 3.72 18.67
C VAL A 141 16.15 4.14 17.70
N ARG A 142 15.10 4.80 18.20
CA ARG A 142 14.04 5.36 17.33
C ARG A 142 14.63 6.40 16.37
N ALA A 143 15.52 7.26 16.87
CA ALA A 143 16.20 8.25 16.04
C ALA A 143 17.15 7.60 15.01
N GLU A 144 17.79 6.48 15.35
CA GLU A 144 18.60 5.71 14.39
C GLU A 144 17.75 5.03 13.32
N ILE A 145 16.63 4.42 13.70
CA ILE A 145 15.65 3.85 12.76
C ILE A 145 15.09 4.94 11.84
N ASP A 146 14.66 6.07 12.37
CA ASP A 146 14.14 7.21 11.58
C ASP A 146 15.19 7.79 10.63
N ASN A 147 16.48 7.65 10.97
CA ASN A 147 17.59 8.08 10.12
C ASN A 147 18.07 7.00 9.15
N HIS A 148 17.54 5.78 9.23
CA HIS A 148 17.91 4.69 8.36
C HIS A 148 17.58 5.03 6.89
N PRO A 149 18.46 4.73 5.92
CA PRO A 149 18.22 5.05 4.51
C PRO A 149 16.88 4.51 3.98
N LEU A 150 16.47 3.32 4.40
CA LEU A 150 15.19 2.71 3.99
C LEU A 150 13.98 3.50 4.52
N ILE A 151 14.00 3.88 5.81
CA ILE A 151 12.92 4.67 6.41
C ILE A 151 12.85 6.06 5.78
N ARG A 152 13.99 6.72 5.57
CA ARG A 152 14.04 8.03 4.91
C ARG A 152 13.55 7.99 3.47
N ALA A 153 13.92 6.96 2.71
CA ALA A 153 13.45 6.75 1.35
C ALA A 153 11.92 6.56 1.33
N PHE A 154 11.40 5.72 2.22
CA PHE A 154 9.96 5.51 2.39
C PHE A 154 9.22 6.81 2.73
N VAL A 155 9.68 7.56 3.74
CA VAL A 155 9.05 8.84 4.14
C VAL A 155 9.07 9.84 2.98
N SER A 156 10.19 9.93 2.24
CA SER A 156 10.30 10.81 1.08
C SER A 156 9.31 10.43 -0.03
N GLN A 157 9.13 9.12 -0.25
CA GLN A 157 8.19 8.60 -1.23
C GLN A 157 6.73 8.89 -0.83
N VAL A 158 6.37 8.66 0.45
CA VAL A 158 5.04 9.00 0.97
C VAL A 158 4.74 10.48 0.81
N GLN A 159 5.69 11.36 1.13
CA GLN A 159 5.55 12.81 0.95
C GLN A 159 5.37 13.20 -0.53
N LEU A 160 6.09 12.54 -1.44
CA LEU A 160 5.94 12.75 -2.87
C LEU A 160 4.54 12.34 -3.35
N ASP A 161 4.05 11.19 -2.89
CA ASP A 161 2.74 10.66 -3.28
C ASP A 161 1.58 11.49 -2.70
N GLU A 162 1.73 11.98 -1.46
CA GLU A 162 0.82 12.96 -0.87
C GLU A 162 0.81 14.28 -1.67
N TRP A 163 1.98 14.75 -2.10
CA TRP A 163 2.06 15.93 -2.96
C TRP A 163 1.42 15.69 -4.33
N LYS A 164 1.71 14.56 -4.99
CA LYS A 164 1.13 14.18 -6.30
C LYS A 164 -0.40 14.08 -6.22
N SER A 165 -0.92 13.38 -5.21
CA SER A 165 -2.38 13.18 -5.05
C SER A 165 -3.14 14.51 -4.89
N ARG A 166 -2.51 15.55 -4.34
CA ARG A 166 -3.09 16.89 -4.17
C ARG A 166 -2.89 17.82 -5.37
N SER A 167 -1.79 17.68 -6.11
CA SER A 167 -1.34 18.66 -7.10
C SER A 167 -1.73 18.32 -8.55
N ILE A 168 -1.94 17.06 -8.87
CA ILE A 168 -2.16 16.59 -10.25
C ILE A 168 -3.62 16.84 -10.64
N ASP A 169 -3.89 17.34 -11.84
CA ASP A 169 -5.27 17.46 -12.30
C ASP A 169 -5.87 16.08 -12.59
N LEU A 170 -7.15 15.88 -12.21
CA LEU A 170 -7.81 14.58 -12.35
C LEU A 170 -8.26 14.27 -13.78
N ASN A 171 -7.69 14.93 -14.79
CA ASN A 171 -7.99 14.63 -16.18
C ASN A 171 -7.18 13.40 -16.65
N PRO A 172 -7.64 12.69 -17.70
CA PRO A 172 -6.97 11.46 -18.14
C PRO A 172 -5.49 11.61 -18.50
N GLU A 173 -5.09 12.73 -19.10
CA GLU A 173 -3.70 12.92 -19.55
C GLU A 173 -2.74 13.10 -18.37
N ASP A 174 -3.14 13.87 -17.37
CA ASP A 174 -2.30 14.14 -16.21
C ASP A 174 -2.25 12.95 -15.24
N ILE A 175 -3.35 12.21 -15.11
CA ILE A 175 -3.36 10.93 -14.39
C ILE A 175 -2.49 9.87 -15.07
N GLU A 176 -2.52 9.77 -16.40
CA GLU A 176 -1.65 8.81 -17.10
C GLU A 176 -0.17 9.14 -16.90
N LYS A 177 0.20 10.42 -16.98
CA LYS A 177 1.58 10.86 -16.72
C LYS A 177 2.03 10.66 -15.27
N SER A 178 1.08 10.52 -14.34
CA SER A 178 1.39 10.38 -12.91
C SER A 178 1.61 8.94 -12.46
N LYS A 179 1.27 7.95 -13.30
CA LYS A 179 1.54 6.53 -13.07
C LYS A 179 3.05 6.29 -13.17
N GLY A 180 3.75 6.45 -12.05
CA GLY A 180 5.21 6.41 -11.96
C GLY A 180 5.69 6.97 -10.63
#